data_AF-A0A8B5WFA6-F1
#
_entry.id   AF-A0A8B5WFA6-F1
#
_cell.length_a   1.000
_cell.length_b   1.000
_cell.length_c   1.000
_cell.angle_alpha   90.00
_cell.angle_beta   90.00
_cell.angle_gamma   90.00
#
_symmetry.space_group_name_H-M   'P 1'
#
loop_
_entity.id
_entity.type
_entity.pdbx_description
1 polymer ?
#
loop_
_entity_poly.entity_id
_entity_poly.type
_entity_poly.pdbx_seq_one_letter_code
_entity_poly.pdbx_strand_id
1 'polypeptide(L)'
;MHLLVMSLTLANLQVLADEVRPMQPDGRLLLEVSSGAFVISGSENNELRVSVPPEGRSLMPEITGSEEAWTLRFGAMDSEDPIAIHLPQAAELEVRGGHAGLVVRDMNGPRLQLQTVSGPVHIEDSRPRRLVVDSVDGPLRLDSLGRAESRLSSLDGAILARGASERVWLRTLSGQVGLNLRNLLDLDVESLSGSLSAYLQPLEDAVLRARTHSGPMRIELPEGTGLNLHAESHQGSISSEFGGDVVPGQGSNRRLAHRSGSGSVRAELRSVESTIEVAKRPPTARVLVFRERPHFSPGGALRQRRHAFRPPSMESKIEFGIDGQRRVSLQPGQYAEFDLPLDSRQIFARHTNIRSPVELEVVSLEPALYCFSISRSRDWTGTYDQPRVQVEFQLANVPCPEPEELAEFERVEAD
;
A
#
# COMPACT_ATOMS: atom_id res chain seq x y z
N MET A 1 -18.65 -27.28 -61.88
CA MET A 1 -17.98 -26.16 -61.19
C MET A 1 -18.74 -25.92 -59.89
N HIS A 2 -18.29 -26.55 -58.80
CA HIS A 2 -18.91 -26.47 -57.49
C HIS A 2 -18.50 -25.16 -56.81
N LEU A 3 -19.47 -24.32 -56.41
CA LEU A 3 -19.24 -23.23 -55.47
C LEU A 3 -19.61 -23.72 -54.07
N LEU A 4 -18.59 -23.90 -53.24
CA LEU A 4 -18.70 -24.11 -51.80
C LEU A 4 -19.26 -22.82 -51.18
N VAL A 5 -20.47 -22.89 -50.61
CA VAL A 5 -20.98 -21.85 -49.70
C VAL A 5 -20.32 -22.10 -48.36
N MET A 6 -19.31 -21.29 -48.05
CA MET A 6 -18.61 -21.32 -46.77
C MET A 6 -19.51 -20.63 -45.73
N SER A 7 -20.09 -21.44 -44.86
CA SER A 7 -20.82 -21.02 -43.65
C SER A 7 -19.88 -20.19 -42.76
N LEU A 8 -20.14 -18.89 -42.60
CA LEU A 8 -19.58 -18.12 -41.50
C LEU A 8 -20.38 -18.48 -40.25
N THR A 9 -19.78 -19.32 -39.40
CA THR A 9 -20.18 -19.45 -38.01
C THR A 9 -19.90 -18.13 -37.31
N LEU A 10 -20.96 -17.38 -36.98
CA LEU A 10 -20.91 -16.33 -35.96
C LEU A 10 -20.44 -16.96 -34.66
N ALA A 11 -19.20 -16.65 -34.26
CA ALA A 11 -18.74 -16.92 -32.91
C ALA A 11 -19.63 -16.09 -31.96
N ASN A 12 -20.38 -16.78 -31.10
CA ASN A 12 -21.10 -16.16 -29.99
C ASN A 12 -20.09 -15.42 -29.12
N LEU A 13 -20.05 -14.09 -29.23
CA LEU A 13 -19.42 -13.22 -28.26
C LEU A 13 -20.23 -13.40 -26.96
N GLN A 14 -19.65 -14.04 -25.95
CA GLN A 14 -20.25 -14.16 -24.63
C GLN A 14 -20.30 -12.76 -24.00
N VAL A 15 -21.39 -12.04 -24.23
CA VAL A 15 -21.61 -10.69 -23.70
C VAL A 15 -21.73 -10.78 -22.17
N LEU A 16 -20.80 -10.13 -21.47
CA LEU A 16 -20.88 -9.78 -20.05
C LEU A 16 -22.20 -9.04 -19.80
N ALA A 17 -22.96 -9.44 -18.78
CA ALA A 17 -24.16 -8.70 -18.41
C ALA A 17 -23.74 -7.49 -17.57
N ASP A 18 -23.33 -6.42 -18.25
CA ASP A 18 -23.00 -5.14 -17.63
C ASP A 18 -24.30 -4.35 -17.37
N GLU A 19 -24.58 -4.04 -16.11
CA GLU A 19 -25.61 -3.07 -15.74
C GLU A 19 -24.95 -1.70 -15.56
N VAL A 20 -25.44 -0.69 -16.29
CA VAL A 20 -24.92 0.67 -16.23
C VAL A 20 -26.05 1.62 -15.79
N ARG A 21 -25.74 2.51 -14.85
CA ARG A 21 -26.64 3.59 -14.40
C ARG A 21 -25.85 4.91 -14.37
N PRO A 22 -26.45 6.04 -14.77
CA PRO A 22 -25.82 7.34 -14.58
C PRO A 22 -25.61 7.62 -13.08
N MET A 23 -24.53 8.29 -12.74
CA MET A 23 -24.21 8.65 -11.36
C MET A 23 -23.48 10.00 -11.33
N GLN A 24 -23.83 10.87 -10.37
CA GLN A 24 -23.10 12.12 -10.17
C GLN A 24 -21.65 11.82 -9.72
N PRO A 25 -20.67 12.67 -10.08
CA PRO A 25 -19.26 12.47 -9.71
C PRO A 25 -19.04 12.30 -8.20
N ASP A 26 -19.81 13.01 -7.38
CA ASP A 26 -19.80 12.98 -5.91
C ASP A 26 -21.01 12.23 -5.33
N GLY A 27 -21.70 11.43 -6.16
CA GLY A 27 -22.83 10.62 -5.75
C GLY A 27 -22.47 9.58 -4.69
N ARG A 28 -23.48 9.00 -4.06
CA ARG A 28 -23.30 7.99 -3.01
C ARG A 28 -23.67 6.60 -3.49
N LEU A 29 -22.85 5.60 -3.17
CA LEU A 29 -23.23 4.19 -3.27
C LEU A 29 -23.34 3.58 -1.87
N LEU A 30 -24.49 2.96 -1.59
CA LEU A 30 -24.63 1.95 -0.54
C LEU A 30 -24.65 0.56 -1.17
N LEU A 31 -23.67 -0.27 -0.84
CA LEU A 31 -23.59 -1.67 -1.25
C LEU A 31 -23.88 -2.58 -0.07
N GLU A 32 -24.93 -3.39 -0.15
CA GLU A 32 -25.27 -4.38 0.87
C GLU A 32 -25.09 -5.80 0.28
N VAL A 33 -24.22 -6.58 0.91
CA VAL A 33 -23.81 -7.90 0.39
C VAL A 33 -23.77 -8.93 1.51
N SER A 34 -24.30 -10.13 1.26
CA SER A 34 -24.31 -11.19 2.27
C SER A 34 -23.03 -12.03 2.25
N SER A 35 -22.58 -12.43 1.05
CA SER A 35 -21.37 -13.22 0.79
C SER A 35 -20.88 -12.96 -0.65
N GLY A 36 -19.67 -13.44 -0.98
CA GLY A 36 -19.07 -13.30 -2.31
C GLY A 36 -17.80 -12.46 -2.30
N ALA A 37 -17.20 -12.25 -3.47
CA ALA A 37 -16.04 -11.39 -3.65
C ALA A 37 -16.41 -10.18 -4.51
N PHE A 38 -15.94 -9.00 -4.10
CA PHE A 38 -16.24 -7.74 -4.79
C PHE A 38 -14.95 -6.94 -5.02
N VAL A 39 -14.79 -6.48 -6.25
CA VAL A 39 -13.75 -5.52 -6.63
C VAL A 39 -14.46 -4.21 -6.96
N ILE A 40 -14.24 -3.19 -6.13
CA ILE A 40 -14.86 -1.87 -6.28
C ILE A 40 -13.75 -0.91 -6.68
N SER A 41 -13.92 -0.22 -7.81
CA SER A 41 -12.89 0.69 -8.33
C SER A 41 -13.47 2.02 -8.77
N GLY A 42 -12.76 3.10 -8.45
CA GLY A 42 -13.02 4.41 -9.00
C GLY A 42 -12.65 4.49 -10.49
N SER A 43 -13.39 5.29 -11.23
CA SER A 43 -13.18 5.54 -12.66
C SER A 43 -13.45 7.01 -13.00
N GLU A 44 -12.97 7.45 -14.15
CA GLU A 44 -13.22 8.79 -14.70
C GLU A 44 -14.65 8.97 -15.24
N ASN A 45 -15.41 7.87 -15.33
CA ASN A 45 -16.76 7.90 -15.88
C ASN A 45 -17.78 8.24 -14.78
N ASN A 46 -18.74 9.10 -15.12
CA ASN A 46 -19.85 9.47 -14.26
C ASN A 46 -20.99 8.45 -14.33
N GLU A 47 -20.67 7.19 -14.04
CA GLU A 47 -21.59 6.08 -14.07
C GLU A 47 -21.31 5.09 -12.95
N LEU A 48 -22.37 4.44 -12.47
CA LEU A 48 -22.29 3.17 -11.76
C LEU A 48 -22.33 2.06 -12.80
N ARG A 49 -21.29 1.23 -12.85
CA ARG A 49 -21.26 0.02 -13.68
C ARG A 49 -21.07 -1.21 -12.80
N VAL A 50 -21.91 -2.21 -13.01
CA VAL A 50 -21.83 -3.51 -12.35
C VAL A 50 -21.61 -4.58 -13.41
N SER A 51 -20.51 -5.30 -13.30
CA SER A 51 -20.18 -6.41 -14.20
C SER A 51 -20.23 -7.72 -13.41
N VAL A 52 -21.22 -8.55 -13.74
CA VAL A 52 -21.42 -9.85 -13.10
C VAL A 52 -20.84 -10.96 -13.99
N PRO A 53 -20.03 -11.89 -13.44
CA PRO A 53 -19.48 -13.02 -14.19
C PRO A 53 -20.58 -13.89 -14.84
N PRO A 54 -20.32 -14.55 -15.98
CA PRO A 54 -21.31 -15.36 -16.70
C PRO A 54 -21.94 -16.49 -15.85
N GLU A 55 -21.16 -17.06 -14.91
CA GLU A 55 -21.62 -18.12 -14.01
C GLU A 55 -22.54 -17.60 -12.90
N GLY A 56 -22.55 -16.28 -12.66
CA GLY A 56 -23.35 -15.58 -11.66
C GLY A 56 -24.65 -14.98 -12.20
N ARG A 57 -25.14 -15.38 -13.39
CA ARG A 57 -26.30 -14.73 -14.04
C ARG A 57 -27.61 -14.72 -13.25
N SER A 58 -27.78 -15.61 -12.27
CA SER A 58 -28.93 -15.59 -11.35
C SER A 58 -28.78 -14.59 -10.19
N LEU A 59 -27.65 -13.88 -10.12
CA LEU A 59 -27.24 -12.99 -9.02
C LEU A 59 -27.35 -11.51 -9.41
N MET A 60 -28.32 -11.16 -10.26
CA MET A 60 -28.54 -9.75 -10.60
C MET A 60 -28.85 -8.96 -9.32
N PRO A 61 -28.15 -7.84 -9.08
CA PRO A 61 -28.40 -7.04 -7.90
C PRO A 61 -29.77 -6.37 -8.00
N GLU A 62 -30.40 -6.16 -6.85
CA GLU A 62 -31.45 -5.16 -6.74
C GLU A 62 -30.78 -3.78 -6.74
N ILE A 63 -31.07 -2.97 -7.77
CA ILE A 63 -30.56 -1.61 -7.92
C ILE A 63 -31.71 -0.64 -7.73
N THR A 64 -31.63 0.21 -6.72
CA THR A 64 -32.63 1.24 -6.41
C THR A 64 -31.96 2.59 -6.17
N GLY A 65 -32.67 3.69 -6.44
CA GLY A 65 -32.17 5.03 -6.20
C GLY A 65 -32.18 5.91 -7.45
N SER A 66 -31.25 6.86 -7.47
CA SER A 66 -31.11 7.87 -8.52
C SER A 66 -29.63 8.27 -8.69
N GLU A 67 -29.33 9.15 -9.65
CA GLU A 67 -27.97 9.57 -9.96
C GLU A 67 -27.18 10.15 -8.76
N GLU A 68 -27.87 10.72 -7.76
CA GLU A 68 -27.26 11.26 -6.54
C GLU A 68 -26.91 10.17 -5.51
N ALA A 69 -27.68 9.08 -5.50
CA ALA A 69 -27.60 8.04 -4.49
C ALA A 69 -28.17 6.73 -5.00
N TRP A 70 -27.30 5.73 -5.14
CA TRP A 70 -27.66 4.37 -5.51
C TRP A 70 -27.55 3.43 -4.31
N THR A 71 -28.43 2.44 -4.27
CA THR A 71 -28.34 1.28 -3.36
C THR A 71 -28.30 0.01 -4.19
N LEU A 72 -27.29 -0.82 -3.92
CA LEU A 72 -27.07 -2.12 -4.56
C LEU A 72 -27.20 -3.20 -3.50
N ARG A 73 -28.07 -4.18 -3.74
CA ARG A 73 -28.23 -5.33 -2.84
C ARG A 73 -27.92 -6.61 -3.59
N PHE A 74 -26.97 -7.38 -3.06
CA PHE A 74 -26.73 -8.75 -3.49
C PHE A 74 -27.17 -9.73 -2.40
N GLY A 75 -27.85 -10.80 -2.83
CA GLY A 75 -28.15 -11.94 -1.98
C GLY A 75 -26.89 -12.73 -1.61
N ALA A 76 -27.07 -13.90 -1.01
CA ALA A 76 -25.98 -14.85 -0.84
C ALA A 76 -25.51 -15.34 -2.21
N MET A 77 -24.19 -15.27 -2.43
CA MET A 77 -23.54 -15.70 -3.65
C MET A 77 -22.54 -16.81 -3.35
N ASP A 78 -22.49 -17.78 -4.25
CA ASP A 78 -21.58 -18.93 -4.22
C ASP A 78 -20.78 -18.96 -5.53
N SER A 79 -20.07 -17.86 -5.79
CA SER A 79 -19.22 -17.69 -6.98
C SER A 79 -17.80 -17.39 -6.54
N GLU A 80 -16.84 -18.08 -7.15
CA GLU A 80 -15.41 -17.82 -6.94
C GLU A 80 -14.93 -16.56 -7.67
N ASP A 81 -15.64 -16.15 -8.73
CA ASP A 81 -15.29 -14.96 -9.51
C ASP A 81 -15.81 -13.68 -8.84
N PRO A 82 -14.96 -12.64 -8.70
CA PRO A 82 -15.38 -11.40 -8.08
C PRO A 82 -16.34 -10.61 -8.98
N ILE A 83 -17.34 -9.97 -8.37
CA ILE A 83 -18.17 -8.96 -9.04
C ILE A 83 -17.39 -7.65 -9.10
N ALA A 84 -17.28 -7.09 -10.30
CA ALA A 84 -16.66 -5.79 -10.50
C ALA A 84 -17.72 -4.67 -10.43
N ILE A 85 -17.45 -3.66 -9.61
CA ILE A 85 -18.27 -2.45 -9.47
C ILE A 85 -17.37 -1.25 -9.77
N HIS A 86 -17.75 -0.46 -10.76
CA HIS A 86 -17.08 0.80 -11.09
C HIS A 86 -17.95 1.98 -10.70
N LEU A 87 -17.33 2.99 -10.11
CA LEU A 87 -17.96 4.23 -9.64
C LEU A 87 -17.12 5.43 -10.08
N PRO A 88 -17.67 6.65 -10.02
CA PRO A 88 -16.83 7.85 -10.11
C PRO A 88 -15.83 7.90 -8.95
N GLN A 89 -14.56 8.26 -9.20
CA GLN A 89 -13.52 8.28 -8.15
C GLN A 89 -13.85 9.20 -6.96
N ALA A 90 -14.62 10.27 -7.20
CA ALA A 90 -15.02 11.24 -6.18
C ALA A 90 -16.27 10.82 -5.38
N ALA A 91 -16.88 9.67 -5.70
CA ALA A 91 -18.07 9.17 -5.04
C ALA A 91 -17.82 8.81 -3.56
N GLU A 92 -18.87 8.89 -2.75
CA GLU A 92 -18.90 8.31 -1.41
C GLU A 92 -19.37 6.86 -1.48
N LEU A 93 -18.64 5.97 -0.80
CA LEU A 93 -18.90 4.54 -0.81
C LEU A 93 -19.12 4.03 0.62
N GLU A 94 -20.27 3.40 0.85
CA GLU A 94 -20.57 2.61 2.03
C GLU A 94 -20.81 1.15 1.63
N VAL A 95 -20.06 0.22 2.20
CA VAL A 95 -20.24 -1.22 1.99
C VAL A 95 -20.61 -1.88 3.32
N ARG A 96 -21.70 -2.63 3.32
CA ARG A 96 -22.13 -3.50 4.43
C ARG A 96 -22.10 -4.94 3.96
N GLY A 97 -21.02 -5.63 4.32
CA GLY A 97 -20.78 -7.03 4.02
C GLY A 97 -21.04 -7.93 5.22
N GLY A 98 -21.64 -9.09 4.98
CA GLY A 98 -21.60 -10.21 5.93
C GLY A 98 -20.25 -10.90 5.86
N HIS A 99 -20.10 -11.80 4.89
CA HIS A 99 -18.91 -12.65 4.71
C HIS A 99 -18.16 -12.30 3.42
N ALA A 100 -18.37 -11.09 2.89
CA ALA A 100 -17.89 -10.71 1.58
C ALA A 100 -16.42 -10.26 1.62
N GLY A 101 -15.61 -10.78 0.70
CA GLY A 101 -14.27 -10.27 0.45
C GLY A 101 -14.34 -8.99 -0.37
N LEU A 102 -13.67 -7.93 0.09
CA LEU A 102 -13.73 -6.60 -0.50
C LEU A 102 -12.33 -6.16 -0.94
N VAL A 103 -12.19 -5.81 -2.21
CA VAL A 103 -11.03 -5.09 -2.73
C VAL A 103 -11.52 -3.73 -3.23
N VAL A 104 -10.95 -2.64 -2.70
CA VAL A 104 -11.33 -1.27 -3.06
C VAL A 104 -10.14 -0.51 -3.62
N ARG A 105 -10.32 0.13 -4.77
CA ARG A 105 -9.29 0.87 -5.51
C ARG A 105 -9.77 2.24 -5.97
N ASP A 106 -8.85 3.18 -6.09
CA ASP A 106 -9.06 4.49 -6.75
C ASP A 106 -10.23 5.31 -6.19
N MET A 107 -10.59 5.12 -4.91
CA MET A 107 -11.67 5.88 -4.27
C MET A 107 -11.11 7.09 -3.51
N ASN A 108 -11.40 8.29 -4.00
CA ASN A 108 -10.80 9.55 -3.56
C ASN A 108 -11.81 10.59 -3.03
N GLY A 109 -13.08 10.18 -2.92
CA GLY A 109 -14.21 10.97 -2.44
C GLY A 109 -14.15 11.39 -0.97
N PRO A 110 -15.25 11.98 -0.46
CA PRO A 110 -15.29 12.52 0.91
C PRO A 110 -15.26 11.44 1.98
N ARG A 111 -15.79 10.25 1.70
CA ARG A 111 -15.87 9.14 2.67
C ARG A 111 -15.83 7.78 1.97
N LEU A 112 -15.06 6.87 2.57
CA LEU A 112 -15.09 5.44 2.31
C LEU A 112 -15.39 4.72 3.62
N GLN A 113 -16.47 3.95 3.66
CA GLN A 113 -16.87 3.16 4.82
C GLN A 113 -17.07 1.70 4.42
N LEU A 114 -16.34 0.80 5.06
CA LEU A 114 -16.41 -0.63 4.81
C LEU A 114 -16.72 -1.37 6.11
N GLN A 115 -17.74 -2.21 6.09
CA GLN A 115 -18.12 -3.04 7.22
C GLN A 115 -18.20 -4.49 6.76
N THR A 116 -17.59 -5.39 7.52
CA THR A 116 -17.61 -6.84 7.25
C THR A 116 -17.69 -7.62 8.55
N VAL A 117 -18.22 -8.84 8.52
CA VAL A 117 -18.11 -9.76 9.67
C VAL A 117 -16.83 -10.56 9.53
N SER A 118 -16.67 -11.32 8.45
CA SER A 118 -15.54 -12.28 8.32
C SER A 118 -14.74 -12.17 7.03
N GLY A 119 -15.26 -11.48 6.02
CA GLY A 119 -14.58 -11.39 4.73
C GLY A 119 -13.35 -10.46 4.80
N PRO A 120 -12.26 -10.76 4.07
CA PRO A 120 -11.07 -9.90 4.06
C PRO A 120 -11.38 -8.55 3.40
N VAL A 121 -10.71 -7.50 3.86
CA VAL A 121 -10.78 -6.16 3.23
C VAL A 121 -9.39 -5.74 2.81
N HIS A 122 -9.25 -5.39 1.54
CA HIS A 122 -8.03 -4.82 0.97
C HIS A 122 -8.35 -3.46 0.33
N ILE A 123 -7.67 -2.40 0.77
CA ILE A 123 -7.76 -1.07 0.16
C ILE A 123 -6.40 -0.71 -0.45
N GLU A 124 -6.41 -0.41 -1.75
CA GLU A 124 -5.26 0.00 -2.56
C GLU A 124 -5.57 1.35 -3.21
N ASP A 125 -4.56 2.19 -3.41
CA ASP A 125 -4.62 3.45 -4.18
C ASP A 125 -5.85 4.34 -3.92
N SER A 126 -6.39 4.31 -2.70
CA SER A 126 -7.62 5.02 -2.34
C SER A 126 -7.33 6.00 -1.22
N ARG A 127 -7.51 7.30 -1.48
CA ARG A 127 -7.16 8.37 -0.54
C ARG A 127 -8.40 9.20 -0.21
N PRO A 128 -9.48 8.63 0.35
CA PRO A 128 -10.67 9.39 0.72
C PRO A 128 -10.32 10.44 1.78
N ARG A 129 -11.18 11.45 1.98
CA ARG A 129 -10.96 12.39 3.09
C ARG A 129 -11.08 11.69 4.45
N ARG A 130 -12.09 10.84 4.62
CA ARG A 130 -12.33 10.02 5.81
C ARG A 130 -12.45 8.55 5.43
N LEU A 131 -11.72 7.69 6.13
CA LEU A 131 -11.81 6.24 6.01
C LEU A 131 -12.38 5.64 7.30
N VAL A 132 -13.35 4.74 7.18
CA VAL A 132 -13.90 3.96 8.29
C VAL A 132 -13.93 2.49 7.87
N VAL A 133 -13.30 1.61 8.64
CA VAL A 133 -13.28 0.17 8.35
C VAL A 133 -13.55 -0.60 9.64
N ASP A 134 -14.65 -1.35 9.64
CA ASP A 134 -15.07 -2.20 10.75
C ASP A 134 -15.08 -3.67 10.30
N SER A 135 -14.48 -4.54 11.09
CA SER A 135 -14.50 -5.98 10.91
C SER A 135 -14.76 -6.69 12.24
N VAL A 136 -15.27 -7.92 12.20
CA VAL A 136 -15.26 -8.80 13.38
C VAL A 136 -14.00 -9.68 13.30
N ASP A 137 -13.91 -10.55 12.30
CA ASP A 137 -12.84 -11.54 12.17
C ASP A 137 -12.04 -11.43 10.87
N GLY A 138 -12.58 -10.71 9.87
CA GLY A 138 -11.92 -10.54 8.58
C GLY A 138 -10.63 -9.71 8.69
N PRO A 139 -9.52 -10.12 8.08
CA PRO A 139 -8.28 -9.34 8.11
C PRO A 139 -8.42 -8.05 7.29
N LEU A 140 -7.83 -6.98 7.80
CA LEU A 140 -7.80 -5.66 7.18
C LEU A 140 -6.39 -5.38 6.65
N ARG A 141 -6.25 -5.23 5.33
CA ARG A 141 -5.02 -4.77 4.68
C ARG A 141 -5.29 -3.42 4.00
N LEU A 142 -4.65 -2.38 4.49
CA LEU A 142 -4.88 -1.00 4.08
C LEU A 142 -3.54 -0.46 3.61
N ASP A 143 -3.29 -0.50 2.29
CA ASP A 143 -2.06 0.05 1.69
C ASP A 143 -2.20 1.57 1.45
N SER A 144 -3.40 2.11 1.69
CA SER A 144 -3.72 3.54 1.72
C SER A 144 -4.70 3.87 2.85
N LEU A 145 -4.68 5.13 3.30
CA LEU A 145 -5.51 5.63 4.41
C LEU A 145 -6.22 6.93 4.03
N GLY A 146 -7.23 7.27 4.83
CA GLY A 146 -7.93 8.53 4.71
C GLY A 146 -7.00 9.73 4.99
N ARG A 147 -7.05 10.76 4.15
CA ARG A 147 -6.15 11.92 4.24
C ARG A 147 -6.22 12.63 5.60
N ALA A 148 -7.43 12.93 6.06
CA ALA A 148 -7.66 13.69 7.30
C ALA A 148 -7.91 12.79 8.53
N GLU A 149 -8.38 11.56 8.31
CA GLU A 149 -8.88 10.69 9.37
C GLU A 149 -9.08 9.25 8.89
N SER A 150 -8.65 8.29 9.72
CA SER A 150 -8.94 6.87 9.56
C SER A 150 -9.38 6.25 10.88
N ARG A 151 -10.53 5.57 10.87
CA ARG A 151 -11.04 4.77 12.00
C ARG A 151 -11.06 3.31 11.62
N LEU A 152 -10.31 2.50 12.35
CA LEU A 152 -10.12 1.08 12.09
C LEU A 152 -10.57 0.29 13.31
N SER A 153 -11.41 -0.72 13.14
CA SER A 153 -11.88 -1.56 14.24
C SER A 153 -11.98 -3.02 13.80
N SER A 154 -11.50 -3.91 14.66
CA SER A 154 -11.57 -5.35 14.49
C SER A 154 -11.87 -6.01 15.84
N LEU A 155 -12.51 -7.17 15.88
CA LEU A 155 -12.56 -7.98 17.09
C LEU A 155 -11.29 -8.84 17.15
N ASP A 156 -11.14 -9.76 16.22
CA ASP A 156 -10.06 -10.75 16.19
C ASP A 156 -9.23 -10.73 14.89
N GLY A 157 -9.73 -10.10 13.83
CA GLY A 157 -9.01 -9.96 12.55
C GLY A 157 -7.76 -9.09 12.67
N ALA A 158 -6.67 -9.46 11.98
CA ALA A 158 -5.44 -8.67 11.93
C ALA A 158 -5.65 -7.35 11.17
N ILE A 159 -4.97 -6.29 11.62
CA ILE A 159 -5.00 -4.96 10.98
C ILE A 159 -3.58 -4.60 10.54
N LEU A 160 -3.38 -4.52 9.22
CA LEU A 160 -2.16 -4.05 8.59
C LEU A 160 -2.48 -2.73 7.87
N ALA A 161 -1.96 -1.61 8.38
CA ALA A 161 -2.23 -0.30 7.82
C ALA A 161 -0.95 0.45 7.49
N ARG A 162 -0.85 0.93 6.25
CA ARG A 162 0.31 1.61 5.69
C ARG A 162 -0.14 2.86 4.94
N GLY A 163 0.63 3.93 5.06
CA GLY A 163 0.36 5.18 4.33
C GLY A 163 0.40 6.43 5.19
N ALA A 164 -0.20 7.51 4.68
CA ALA A 164 -0.21 8.80 5.35
C ALA A 164 -1.64 9.20 5.77
N SER A 165 -1.80 9.62 7.02
CA SER A 165 -3.05 10.14 7.57
C SER A 165 -2.75 11.09 8.72
N GLU A 166 -3.49 12.20 8.81
CA GLU A 166 -3.35 13.13 9.93
C GLU A 166 -3.77 12.51 11.27
N ARG A 167 -4.82 11.69 11.28
CA ARG A 167 -5.41 11.15 12.50
C ARG A 167 -5.85 9.71 12.34
N VAL A 168 -5.40 8.85 13.23
CA VAL A 168 -5.72 7.42 13.18
C VAL A 168 -6.26 6.96 14.54
N TRP A 169 -7.45 6.36 14.53
CA TRP A 169 -8.03 5.67 15.68
C TRP A 169 -8.14 4.19 15.34
N LEU A 170 -7.57 3.33 16.19
CA LEU A 170 -7.59 1.89 16.01
C LEU A 170 -8.07 1.18 17.27
N ARG A 171 -8.99 0.23 17.10
CA ARG A 171 -9.44 -0.66 18.17
C ARG A 171 -9.36 -2.12 17.75
N THR A 172 -8.85 -2.95 18.63
CA THR A 172 -8.84 -4.41 18.47
C THR A 172 -9.07 -5.11 19.81
N LEU A 173 -9.67 -6.31 19.80
CA LEU A 173 -9.67 -7.16 20.99
C LEU A 173 -8.41 -8.03 20.99
N SER A 174 -8.27 -8.89 19.98
CA SER A 174 -7.20 -9.90 19.94
C SER A 174 -6.35 -9.88 18.67
N GLY A 175 -6.78 -9.15 17.64
CA GLY A 175 -6.09 -9.11 16.35
C GLY A 175 -4.70 -8.47 16.43
N GLN A 176 -3.74 -8.99 15.63
CA GLN A 176 -2.42 -8.38 15.48
C GLN A 176 -2.51 -7.06 14.73
N VAL A 177 -1.76 -6.05 15.18
CA VAL A 177 -1.76 -4.71 14.61
C VAL A 177 -0.37 -4.37 14.10
N GLY A 178 -0.26 -4.16 12.79
CA GLY A 178 0.94 -3.68 12.10
C GLY A 178 0.69 -2.31 11.47
N LEU A 179 1.41 -1.28 11.93
CA LEU A 179 1.25 0.08 11.46
C LEU A 179 2.54 0.61 10.82
N ASN A 180 2.43 1.22 9.64
CA ASN A 180 3.49 2.03 9.03
C ASN A 180 2.88 3.36 8.58
N LEU A 181 2.90 4.34 9.47
CA LEU A 181 2.09 5.55 9.34
C LEU A 181 2.96 6.80 9.24
N ARG A 182 2.52 7.73 8.39
CA ARG A 182 3.21 9.00 8.11
C ARG A 182 2.26 10.18 8.24
N ASN A 183 2.83 11.37 8.46
CA ASN A 183 2.10 12.64 8.59
C ASN A 183 1.09 12.65 9.76
N LEU A 184 1.40 11.94 10.85
CA LEU A 184 0.50 11.83 11.99
C LEU A 184 0.52 13.08 12.88
N LEU A 185 -0.67 13.57 13.23
CA LEU A 185 -0.92 14.56 14.28
C LEU A 185 -1.56 13.91 15.52
N ASP A 186 -2.41 12.89 15.34
CA ASP A 186 -3.03 12.15 16.44
C ASP A 186 -3.09 10.66 16.12
N LEU A 187 -2.67 9.83 17.07
CA LEU A 187 -2.81 8.39 17.01
C LEU A 187 -3.42 7.93 18.34
N ASP A 188 -4.49 7.14 18.27
CA ASP A 188 -5.06 6.47 19.43
C ASP A 188 -5.32 4.99 19.12
N VAL A 189 -4.57 4.12 19.77
CA VAL A 189 -4.65 2.67 19.63
C VAL A 189 -5.10 2.04 20.93
N GLU A 190 -6.17 1.25 20.88
CA GLU A 190 -6.66 0.43 21.99
C GLU A 190 -6.68 -1.05 21.58
N SER A 191 -6.01 -1.90 22.37
CA SER A 191 -5.99 -3.36 22.24
C SER A 191 -6.31 -4.01 23.59
N LEU A 192 -6.89 -5.21 23.60
CA LEU A 192 -6.93 -6.02 24.83
C LEU A 192 -5.75 -6.99 24.88
N SER A 193 -5.67 -7.92 23.94
CA SER A 193 -4.66 -9.00 23.90
C SER A 193 -3.82 -9.00 22.62
N GLY A 194 -4.22 -8.27 21.58
CA GLY A 194 -3.50 -8.17 20.31
C GLY A 194 -2.14 -7.47 20.46
N SER A 195 -1.13 -7.96 19.74
CA SER A 195 0.20 -7.33 19.67
C SER A 195 0.18 -6.10 18.75
N LEU A 196 0.96 -5.09 19.12
CA LEU A 196 1.14 -3.86 18.33
C LEU A 196 2.60 -3.73 17.90
N SER A 197 2.83 -3.65 16.59
CA SER A 197 4.09 -3.22 15.99
C SER A 197 3.82 -2.00 15.11
N ALA A 198 4.39 -0.86 15.46
CA ALA A 198 4.12 0.38 14.76
C ALA A 198 5.41 1.12 14.43
N TYR A 199 5.63 1.40 13.14
CA TYR A 199 6.56 2.44 12.71
C TYR A 199 5.78 3.71 12.41
N LEU A 200 6.12 4.80 13.11
CA LEU A 200 5.39 6.05 13.05
C LEU A 200 6.32 7.19 12.64
N GLN A 201 5.92 7.97 11.65
CA GLN A 201 6.56 9.23 11.27
C GLN A 201 5.61 10.39 11.65
N PRO A 202 5.63 10.83 12.92
CA PRO A 202 4.79 11.93 13.40
C PRO A 202 5.24 13.29 12.86
N LEU A 203 4.30 14.21 12.74
CA LEU A 203 4.58 15.64 12.57
C LEU A 203 4.97 16.27 13.92
N GLU A 204 5.44 17.51 13.89
CA GLU A 204 5.60 18.28 15.13
C GLU A 204 4.27 18.39 15.89
N ASP A 205 4.36 18.43 17.22
CA ASP A 205 3.22 18.50 18.15
C ASP A 205 2.23 17.31 18.08
N ALA A 206 2.61 16.22 17.41
CA ALA A 206 1.79 15.02 17.35
C ALA A 206 1.58 14.39 18.72
N VAL A 207 0.39 13.81 18.93
CA VAL A 207 0.05 13.07 20.13
C VAL A 207 -0.18 11.59 19.78
N LEU A 208 0.60 10.72 20.42
CA LEU A 208 0.59 9.28 20.18
C LEU A 208 0.12 8.58 21.47
N ARG A 209 -1.04 7.91 21.42
CA ARG A 209 -1.60 7.14 22.52
C ARG A 209 -1.72 5.68 22.11
N ALA A 210 -1.20 4.78 22.93
CA ALA A 210 -1.38 3.34 22.75
C ALA A 210 -1.64 2.66 24.08
N ARG A 211 -2.69 1.85 24.12
CA ARG A 211 -3.17 1.15 25.31
C ARG A 211 -3.41 -0.32 24.99
N THR A 212 -2.88 -1.20 25.82
CA THR A 212 -3.07 -2.65 25.74
C THR A 212 -3.32 -3.23 27.12
N HIS A 213 -3.98 -4.39 27.23
CA HIS A 213 -3.99 -5.13 28.49
C HIS A 213 -2.81 -6.10 28.55
N SER A 214 -2.73 -7.08 27.65
CA SER A 214 -1.74 -8.17 27.70
C SER A 214 -0.89 -8.34 26.42
N GLY A 215 -1.24 -7.69 25.30
CA GLY A 215 -0.44 -7.77 24.07
C GLY A 215 0.81 -6.90 24.13
N PRO A 216 1.99 -7.36 23.65
CA PRO A 216 3.20 -6.52 23.62
C PRO A 216 3.04 -5.35 22.66
N MET A 217 3.68 -4.22 22.97
CA MET A 217 3.70 -3.03 22.11
C MET A 217 5.13 -2.65 21.78
N ARG A 218 5.43 -2.57 20.49
CA ARG A 218 6.68 -2.03 19.95
C ARG A 218 6.36 -0.81 19.09
N ILE A 219 6.88 0.34 19.49
CA ILE A 219 6.75 1.60 18.77
C ILE A 219 8.13 2.02 18.28
N GLU A 220 8.28 2.18 16.97
CA GLU A 220 9.49 2.66 16.31
C GLU A 220 9.27 4.07 15.80
N LEU A 221 10.20 4.97 16.14
CA LEU A 221 10.17 6.38 15.73
C LEU A 221 11.51 6.73 15.08
N PRO A 222 11.55 7.65 14.09
CA PRO A 222 12.81 8.18 13.57
C PRO A 222 13.74 8.64 14.70
N GLU A 223 15.03 8.33 14.63
CA GLU A 223 15.99 8.58 15.71
C GLU A 223 16.06 10.05 16.17
N GLY A 224 15.80 10.98 15.25
CA GLY A 224 15.77 12.43 15.48
C GLY A 224 14.46 12.97 16.04
N THR A 225 13.49 12.10 16.35
CA THR A 225 12.18 12.54 16.88
C THR A 225 12.36 13.22 18.23
N GLY A 226 11.93 14.48 18.34
CA GLY A 226 11.84 15.20 19.59
C GLY A 226 10.70 14.66 20.46
N LEU A 227 10.99 13.67 21.30
CA LEU A 227 10.01 12.87 22.01
C LEU A 227 9.82 13.31 23.47
N ASN A 228 8.57 13.46 23.89
CA ASN A 228 8.13 13.54 25.29
C ASN A 228 7.35 12.26 25.64
N LEU A 229 8.07 11.27 26.17
CA LEU A 229 7.58 9.92 26.43
C LEU A 229 7.07 9.78 27.86
N HIS A 230 5.86 9.25 27.99
CA HIS A 230 5.27 8.73 29.22
C HIS A 230 4.80 7.30 28.97
N ALA A 231 5.45 6.32 29.59
CA ALA A 231 5.09 4.92 29.52
C ALA A 231 4.77 4.35 30.91
N GLU A 232 3.73 3.54 31.02
CA GLU A 232 3.34 2.86 32.27
C GLU A 232 2.91 1.42 32.01
N SER A 233 3.36 0.49 32.87
CA SER A 233 2.98 -0.92 32.82
C SER A 233 2.76 -1.47 34.23
N HIS A 234 1.66 -2.19 34.50
CA HIS A 234 1.39 -2.70 35.85
C HIS A 234 2.18 -3.96 36.22
N GLN A 235 2.34 -4.90 35.31
CA GLN A 235 3.00 -6.19 35.48
C GLN A 235 3.81 -6.57 34.24
N GLY A 236 4.39 -5.58 33.58
CA GLY A 236 5.24 -5.77 32.41
C GLY A 236 6.59 -5.09 32.55
N SER A 237 7.25 -4.91 31.41
CA SER A 237 8.54 -4.23 31.31
C SER A 237 8.46 -3.06 30.34
N ILE A 238 9.34 -2.08 30.53
CA ILE A 238 9.42 -0.89 29.67
C ILE A 238 10.87 -0.76 29.24
N SER A 239 11.11 -0.50 27.96
CA SER A 239 12.43 -0.13 27.43
C SER A 239 12.31 1.03 26.44
N SER A 240 13.33 1.90 26.41
CA SER A 240 13.38 3.00 25.45
C SER A 240 14.81 3.25 24.97
N GLU A 241 15.01 3.28 23.66
CA GLU A 241 16.26 3.70 23.02
C GLU A 241 16.40 5.23 22.96
N PHE A 242 15.33 5.97 23.28
CA PHE A 242 15.36 7.43 23.45
C PHE A 242 15.94 7.86 24.79
N GLY A 243 16.15 6.92 25.72
CA GLY A 243 16.68 7.14 27.06
C GLY A 243 15.61 7.15 28.14
N GLY A 244 16.03 7.50 29.36
CA GLY A 244 15.18 7.52 30.55
C GLY A 244 15.29 6.25 31.39
N ASP A 245 15.18 6.43 32.70
CA ASP A 245 15.23 5.34 33.65
C ASP A 245 13.82 4.81 33.94
N VAL A 246 13.68 3.49 34.00
CA VAL A 246 12.44 2.86 34.45
C VAL A 246 12.38 2.91 35.97
N VAL A 247 11.43 3.66 36.49
CA VAL A 247 11.23 3.82 37.93
C VAL A 247 10.10 2.89 38.40
N PRO A 248 10.27 2.16 39.51
CA PRO A 248 9.17 1.46 40.16
C PRO A 248 8.09 2.44 40.64
N GLY A 249 6.83 2.15 40.32
CA GLY A 249 5.65 2.83 40.85
C GLY A 249 5.08 2.15 42.09
N GLN A 250 3.84 2.50 42.44
CA GLN A 250 3.09 1.82 43.50
C GLN A 250 2.74 0.38 43.08
N GLY A 251 2.96 -0.59 43.97
CA GLY A 251 2.73 -2.01 43.67
C GLY A 251 3.71 -2.53 42.61
N SER A 252 3.19 -3.29 41.64
CA SER A 252 3.99 -3.84 40.54
C SER A 252 4.26 -2.84 39.40
N ASN A 253 3.67 -1.64 39.46
CA ASN A 253 3.76 -0.64 38.39
C ASN A 253 5.21 -0.28 38.04
N ARG A 254 5.46 -0.10 36.75
CA ARG A 254 6.67 0.44 36.16
C ARG A 254 6.32 1.68 35.37
N ARG A 255 7.13 2.72 35.49
CA ARG A 255 6.91 3.99 34.80
C ARG A 255 8.21 4.48 34.18
N LEU A 256 8.10 5.07 33.00
CA LEU A 256 9.19 5.80 32.36
C LEU A 256 8.63 7.15 31.90
N ALA A 257 9.25 8.22 32.35
CA ALA A 257 9.00 9.57 31.85
C ALA A 257 10.33 10.12 31.36
N HIS A 258 10.40 10.48 30.08
CA HIS A 258 11.64 10.97 29.47
C HIS A 258 11.35 11.97 28.36
N ARG A 259 12.20 13.00 28.27
CA ARG A 259 12.16 13.98 27.18
C ARG A 259 13.49 13.97 26.44
N SER A 260 13.41 13.81 25.13
CA SER A 260 14.55 13.80 24.21
C SER A 260 14.32 14.82 23.07
N GLY A 261 15.40 15.42 22.56
CA GLY A 261 15.32 16.46 21.53
C GLY A 261 14.41 17.64 21.92
N SER A 262 13.60 18.12 20.96
CA SER A 262 12.63 19.21 21.20
C SER A 262 11.47 18.79 22.12
N GLY A 263 11.16 17.50 22.22
CA GLY A 263 9.99 16.98 22.93
C GLY A 263 8.65 17.47 22.41
N SER A 264 8.55 17.85 21.13
CA SER A 264 7.30 18.30 20.50
C SER A 264 6.30 17.15 20.33
N VAL A 265 6.76 15.94 20.03
CA VAL A 265 5.91 14.75 19.92
C VAL A 265 5.63 14.19 21.32
N ARG A 266 4.37 14.07 21.70
CA ARG A 266 3.96 13.46 22.98
C ARG A 266 3.56 12.01 22.76
N ALA A 267 4.20 11.09 23.48
CA ALA A 267 3.81 9.67 23.49
C ALA A 267 3.32 9.24 24.87
N GLU A 268 2.11 8.70 24.93
CA GLU A 268 1.47 8.15 26.14
C GLU A 268 1.16 6.66 25.91
N LEU A 269 1.99 5.79 26.46
CA LEU A 269 1.92 4.34 26.24
C LEU A 269 1.54 3.64 27.54
N ARG A 270 0.54 2.76 27.52
CA ARG A 270 0.11 2.03 28.72
C ARG A 270 -0.16 0.56 28.47
N SER A 271 0.33 -0.29 29.36
CA SER A 271 -0.02 -1.71 29.39
C SER A 271 -0.43 -2.17 30.80
N VAL A 272 -1.11 -3.30 30.90
CA VAL A 272 -1.36 -3.94 32.20
C VAL A 272 -0.32 -5.03 32.45
N GLU A 273 -0.16 -6.01 31.56
CA GLU A 273 0.65 -7.22 31.80
C GLU A 273 1.73 -7.45 30.72
N SER A 274 2.03 -6.46 29.89
CA SER A 274 2.87 -6.64 28.70
C SER A 274 4.06 -5.69 28.61
N THR A 275 5.01 -6.05 27.74
CA THR A 275 6.18 -5.23 27.44
C THR A 275 5.83 -4.06 26.54
N ILE A 276 6.36 -2.88 26.89
CA ILE A 276 6.37 -1.67 26.07
C ILE A 276 7.81 -1.42 25.63
N GLU A 277 8.05 -1.44 24.33
CA GLU A 277 9.34 -1.13 23.74
C GLU A 277 9.21 0.11 22.84
N VAL A 278 10.06 1.11 23.08
CA VAL A 278 10.18 2.30 22.24
C VAL A 278 11.56 2.32 21.61
N ALA A 279 11.64 2.01 20.33
CA ALA A 279 12.90 1.91 19.60
C ALA A 279 13.09 3.09 18.66
N LYS A 280 14.36 3.44 18.42
CA LYS A 280 14.75 4.34 17.37
C LYS A 280 14.81 3.55 16.08
N ARG A 281 14.33 4.18 15.02
CA ARG A 281 14.64 3.76 13.66
C ARG A 281 15.65 4.76 13.10
N PRO A 282 16.81 4.29 12.60
CA PRO A 282 17.74 5.17 11.91
C PRO A 282 16.99 5.97 10.84
N PRO A 283 17.45 7.18 10.50
CA PRO A 283 16.86 7.92 9.42
C PRO A 283 16.99 7.04 8.19
N THR A 284 15.96 7.02 7.38
CA THR A 284 16.02 6.38 6.09
C THR A 284 15.93 7.47 5.05
N ALA A 285 16.93 7.55 4.18
CA ALA A 285 16.78 8.30 2.95
C ALA A 285 15.67 7.63 2.14
N ARG A 286 14.71 8.40 1.61
CA ARG A 286 13.73 7.80 0.71
C ARG A 286 14.34 7.73 -0.65
N VAL A 287 14.33 6.55 -1.25
CA VAL A 287 14.87 6.34 -2.58
C VAL A 287 13.69 6.08 -3.52
N LEU A 288 13.56 6.93 -4.52
CA LEU A 288 12.65 6.72 -5.64
C LEU A 288 13.45 6.17 -6.81
N VAL A 289 13.04 5.00 -7.27
CA VAL A 289 13.60 4.36 -8.46
C VAL A 289 12.49 4.24 -9.48
N PHE A 290 12.72 4.74 -10.68
CA PHE A 290 11.78 4.60 -11.78
C PHE A 290 12.48 4.04 -13.03
N ARG A 291 11.70 3.33 -13.83
CA ARG A 291 12.17 2.79 -15.10
C ARG A 291 11.35 3.33 -16.25
N GLU A 292 11.98 4.12 -17.09
CA GLU A 292 11.37 4.67 -18.30
C GLU A 292 10.93 3.58 -19.27
N ARG A 293 9.84 3.83 -19.98
CA ARG A 293 9.45 2.99 -21.13
C ARG A 293 10.45 3.22 -22.26
N PRO A 294 10.92 2.17 -22.95
CA PRO A 294 11.80 2.35 -24.09
C PRO A 294 11.09 3.17 -25.18
N HIS A 295 11.62 4.36 -25.49
CA HIS A 295 11.14 5.16 -26.60
C HIS A 295 11.51 4.50 -27.94
N PHE A 296 10.54 3.89 -28.61
CA PHE A 296 10.69 3.45 -29.99
C PHE A 296 10.52 4.64 -30.92
N SER A 297 11.62 5.15 -31.50
CA SER A 297 11.52 6.03 -32.67
C SER A 297 10.95 5.24 -33.85
N PRO A 298 9.79 5.63 -34.42
CA PRO A 298 9.24 4.96 -35.60
C PRO A 298 10.11 5.32 -36.82
N GLY A 299 11.13 4.50 -37.12
CA GLY A 299 11.95 4.71 -38.32
C GLY A 299 13.29 3.95 -38.40
N GLY A 300 13.75 3.31 -37.33
CA GLY A 300 15.02 2.58 -37.35
C GLY A 300 14.90 1.15 -37.89
N ALA A 301 15.01 0.96 -39.21
CA ALA A 301 15.06 -0.36 -39.82
C ALA A 301 16.35 -1.12 -39.42
N LEU A 302 16.28 -1.95 -38.39
CA LEU A 302 17.34 -2.92 -38.08
C LEU A 302 17.22 -4.12 -39.01
N ARG A 303 18.09 -4.17 -40.03
CA ARG A 303 18.31 -5.33 -40.89
C ARG A 303 18.65 -6.55 -40.01
N GLN A 304 17.75 -7.51 -39.99
CA GLN A 304 17.95 -8.83 -39.39
C GLN A 304 19.19 -9.51 -39.97
N ARG A 305 20.25 -9.65 -39.17
CA ARG A 305 21.20 -10.75 -39.35
C ARG A 305 20.64 -11.98 -38.63
N ARG A 306 20.35 -13.02 -39.41
CA ARG A 306 20.00 -14.36 -38.93
C ARG A 306 21.19 -14.91 -38.12
N HIS A 307 20.89 -15.47 -36.95
CA HIS A 307 21.80 -15.84 -35.85
C HIS A 307 22.15 -14.67 -34.91
N ALA A 308 21.15 -14.23 -34.14
CA ALA A 308 21.35 -13.25 -33.07
C ALA A 308 21.00 -13.91 -31.73
N PHE A 309 21.99 -14.00 -30.86
CA PHE A 309 21.83 -13.93 -29.40
C PHE A 309 20.64 -13.02 -29.08
N ARG A 310 19.61 -13.53 -28.40
CA ARG A 310 18.50 -12.70 -27.92
C ARG A 310 19.07 -11.84 -26.78
N PRO A 311 19.26 -10.52 -26.95
CA PRO A 311 19.54 -9.69 -25.79
C PRO A 311 18.40 -9.91 -24.76
N PRO A 312 18.66 -9.82 -23.45
CA PRO A 312 17.58 -9.59 -22.50
C PRO A 312 16.64 -8.53 -23.08
N SER A 313 15.36 -8.86 -23.17
CA SER A 313 14.40 -7.92 -23.74
C SER A 313 14.48 -6.62 -22.95
N MET A 314 14.40 -5.47 -23.61
CA MET A 314 14.24 -4.19 -22.90
C MET A 314 12.97 -4.14 -22.03
N GLU A 315 12.13 -5.17 -22.10
CA GLU A 315 10.96 -5.45 -21.29
C GLU A 315 11.24 -6.27 -20.01
N SER A 316 12.42 -6.88 -19.88
CA SER A 316 12.71 -7.79 -18.75
C SER A 316 13.01 -7.05 -17.45
N LYS A 317 12.61 -7.63 -16.32
CA LYS A 317 12.63 -6.99 -14.99
C LYS A 317 14.05 -6.63 -14.51
N ILE A 318 14.16 -5.50 -13.79
CA ILE A 318 15.36 -5.13 -13.06
C ILE A 318 15.08 -5.28 -11.57
N GLU A 319 15.88 -6.06 -10.88
CA GLU A 319 15.88 -6.18 -9.43
C GLU A 319 16.72 -5.07 -8.82
N PHE A 320 16.17 -4.38 -7.85
CA PHE A 320 16.87 -3.41 -7.03
C PHE A 320 16.99 -3.93 -5.62
N GLY A 321 18.10 -3.60 -4.98
CA GLY A 321 18.32 -4.00 -3.61
C GLY A 321 19.35 -3.15 -2.90
N ILE A 322 19.49 -3.43 -1.61
CA ILE A 322 20.34 -2.70 -0.67
C ILE A 322 21.18 -3.74 0.06
N ASP A 323 22.49 -3.50 0.17
CA ASP A 323 23.42 -4.37 0.90
C ASP A 323 23.32 -5.85 0.47
N GLY A 324 23.15 -6.08 -0.84
CA GLY A 324 23.01 -7.41 -1.43
C GLY A 324 21.63 -8.08 -1.23
N GLN A 325 20.71 -7.47 -0.48
CA GLN A 325 19.32 -7.93 -0.35
C GLN A 325 18.42 -7.28 -1.39
N ARG A 326 17.68 -8.09 -2.15
CA ARG A 326 16.66 -7.60 -3.08
C ARG A 326 15.53 -6.90 -2.31
N ARG A 327 15.15 -5.71 -2.77
CA ARG A 327 14.03 -4.90 -2.27
C ARG A 327 12.88 -4.82 -3.26
N VAL A 328 13.12 -4.68 -4.56
CA VAL A 328 12.00 -4.55 -5.51
C VAL A 328 12.40 -5.06 -6.89
N SER A 329 11.40 -5.39 -7.72
CA SER A 329 11.60 -5.79 -9.10
C SER A 329 10.71 -4.96 -10.03
N LEU A 330 11.31 -4.15 -10.92
CA LEU A 330 10.60 -3.19 -11.76
C LEU A 330 10.60 -3.57 -13.25
N GLN A 331 9.44 -3.46 -13.88
CA GLN A 331 9.23 -3.49 -15.34
C GLN A 331 9.29 -2.07 -15.93
N PRO A 332 9.41 -1.89 -17.26
CA PRO A 332 9.34 -0.56 -17.87
C PRO A 332 8.00 0.11 -17.58
N GLY A 333 8.04 1.41 -17.26
CA GLY A 333 6.87 2.18 -16.86
C GLY A 333 6.45 1.98 -15.40
N GLN A 334 7.32 1.40 -14.57
CA GLN A 334 7.07 1.23 -13.14
C GLN A 334 8.04 2.05 -12.29
N TYR A 335 7.60 2.44 -11.09
CA TYR A 335 8.44 3.05 -10.07
C TYR A 335 8.22 2.38 -8.70
N ALA A 336 9.19 2.51 -7.82
CA ALA A 336 9.07 2.14 -6.43
C ALA A 336 9.76 3.15 -5.54
N GLU A 337 9.19 3.33 -4.34
CA GLU A 337 9.80 4.08 -3.25
C GLU A 337 10.16 3.09 -2.15
N PHE A 338 11.36 3.18 -1.61
CA PHE A 338 11.74 2.44 -0.42
C PHE A 338 12.64 3.27 0.49
N ASP A 339 12.61 2.91 1.76
CA ASP A 339 13.37 3.54 2.81
C ASP A 339 14.78 2.90 2.84
N LEU A 340 15.82 3.69 2.59
CA LEU A 340 17.22 3.30 2.58
C LEU A 340 17.88 3.70 3.91
N PRO A 341 18.32 2.76 4.76
CA PRO A 341 19.06 3.08 5.98
C PRO A 341 20.31 3.92 5.69
N LEU A 342 20.57 4.96 6.47
CA LEU A 342 21.76 5.81 6.27
C LEU A 342 23.09 5.05 6.45
N ASP A 343 23.09 3.89 7.11
CA ASP A 343 24.25 3.01 7.31
C ASP A 343 24.44 1.96 6.21
N SER A 344 23.52 1.89 5.24
CA SER A 344 23.64 0.98 4.11
C SER A 344 24.86 1.33 3.25
N ARG A 345 25.65 0.32 2.93
CA ARG A 345 26.95 0.49 2.27
C ARG A 345 26.79 0.59 0.76
N GLN A 346 25.78 -0.03 0.16
CA GLN A 346 25.59 -0.03 -1.30
C GLN A 346 24.12 -0.24 -1.74
N ILE A 347 23.68 0.51 -2.76
CA ILE A 347 22.49 0.19 -3.58
C ILE A 347 22.96 -0.67 -4.76
N PHE A 348 22.18 -1.64 -5.22
CA PHE A 348 22.50 -2.36 -6.45
C PHE A 348 21.30 -2.48 -7.39
N ALA A 349 21.61 -2.62 -8.68
CA ALA A 349 20.65 -3.02 -9.71
C ALA A 349 21.16 -4.28 -10.43
N ARG A 350 20.28 -5.28 -10.56
CA ARG A 350 20.58 -6.54 -11.26
C ARG A 350 19.50 -6.83 -12.28
N HIS A 351 19.93 -7.08 -13.51
CA HIS A 351 19.04 -7.53 -14.55
C HIS A 351 18.72 -9.03 -14.37
N THR A 352 17.47 -9.47 -14.39
CA THR A 352 17.12 -10.89 -14.10
C THR A 352 17.80 -11.92 -15.01
N ASN A 353 18.11 -11.52 -16.25
CA ASN A 353 18.83 -12.34 -17.22
C ASN A 353 20.38 -12.18 -17.21
N ILE A 354 20.95 -11.30 -16.38
CA ILE A 354 22.40 -11.08 -16.28
C ILE A 354 22.83 -11.33 -14.83
N ARG A 355 23.83 -12.21 -14.63
CA ARG A 355 24.23 -12.63 -13.28
C ARG A 355 25.01 -11.57 -12.49
N SER A 356 25.53 -10.54 -13.14
CA SER A 356 26.37 -9.52 -12.51
C SER A 356 25.55 -8.31 -12.07
N PRO A 357 25.45 -8.03 -10.75
CA PRO A 357 24.86 -6.78 -10.26
C PRO A 357 25.78 -5.60 -10.57
N VAL A 358 25.20 -4.42 -10.71
CA VAL A 358 25.93 -3.15 -10.67
C VAL A 358 25.75 -2.57 -9.27
N GLU A 359 26.86 -2.45 -8.54
CA GLU A 359 26.91 -1.87 -7.20
C GLU A 359 27.11 -0.35 -7.31
N LEU A 360 26.31 0.38 -6.55
CA LEU A 360 26.33 1.82 -6.42
C LEU A 360 26.73 2.15 -4.99
N GLU A 361 27.92 2.72 -4.83
CA GLU A 361 28.39 3.18 -3.54
C GLU A 361 27.74 4.52 -3.24
N VAL A 362 27.00 4.59 -2.13
CA VAL A 362 26.33 5.82 -1.71
C VAL A 362 27.12 6.42 -0.55
N VAL A 363 27.84 7.49 -0.84
CA VAL A 363 28.71 8.14 0.14
C VAL A 363 27.92 9.25 0.82
N SER A 364 27.40 8.97 2.03
CA SER A 364 26.67 9.90 2.88
C SER A 364 25.32 10.37 2.32
N LEU A 365 24.23 9.94 2.96
CA LEU A 365 22.89 10.42 2.67
C LEU A 365 22.40 11.30 3.84
N GLU A 366 21.85 12.46 3.52
CA GLU A 366 20.97 13.18 4.43
C GLU A 366 19.54 12.62 4.31
N PRO A 367 18.66 12.79 5.31
CA PRO A 367 17.24 12.41 5.22
C PRO A 367 16.51 13.24 4.13
N ALA A 368 16.60 12.81 2.88
CA ALA A 368 16.00 13.44 1.72
C ALA A 368 15.42 12.37 0.75
N LEU A 369 14.67 12.82 -0.25
CA LEU A 369 14.26 11.98 -1.38
C LEU A 369 15.39 11.99 -2.41
N TYR A 370 15.92 10.82 -2.73
CA TYR A 370 16.93 10.64 -3.77
C TYR A 370 16.30 9.89 -4.93
N CYS A 371 16.48 10.43 -6.13
CA CYS A 371 15.91 9.86 -7.34
C CYS A 371 17.00 9.25 -8.21
N PHE A 372 16.73 8.03 -8.71
CA PHE A 372 17.62 7.31 -9.60
C PHE A 372 16.85 6.95 -10.87
N SER A 373 17.34 7.42 -12.02
CA SER A 373 16.82 7.06 -13.33
C SER A 373 17.74 6.04 -14.01
N ILE A 374 17.14 5.07 -14.69
CA ILE A 374 17.88 4.19 -15.60
C ILE A 374 17.56 4.63 -17.02
N SER A 375 18.30 5.62 -17.50
CA SER A 375 18.24 6.07 -18.87
C SER A 375 19.32 5.38 -19.69
N ARG A 376 18.93 4.33 -20.43
CA ARG A 376 19.65 3.74 -21.59
C ARG A 376 20.79 2.74 -21.28
N SER A 377 20.65 1.52 -21.80
CA SER A 377 21.81 0.64 -22.04
C SER A 377 22.50 1.07 -23.34
N ARG A 378 23.77 1.48 -23.30
CA ARG A 378 24.59 1.62 -24.50
C ARG A 378 25.30 0.30 -24.83
N ASP A 379 25.89 0.28 -26.01
CA ASP A 379 26.31 -0.88 -26.80
C ASP A 379 26.87 -2.08 -26.01
N TRP A 380 26.48 -3.27 -26.49
CA TRP A 380 27.06 -4.54 -26.07
C TRP A 380 28.51 -4.62 -26.55
N THR A 381 29.44 -4.80 -25.61
CA THR A 381 30.83 -5.13 -25.92
C THR A 381 31.15 -6.52 -25.38
N GLY A 382 32.13 -7.24 -25.93
CA GLY A 382 32.54 -8.56 -25.43
C GLY A 382 32.27 -9.73 -26.37
N THR A 383 32.75 -10.90 -25.96
CA THR A 383 32.69 -12.15 -26.74
C THR A 383 31.42 -12.94 -26.38
N TYR A 384 31.08 -13.93 -27.20
CA TYR A 384 29.92 -14.81 -26.98
C TYR A 384 29.89 -15.45 -25.58
N ASP A 385 31.07 -15.75 -25.01
CA ASP A 385 31.22 -16.36 -23.69
C ASP A 385 31.34 -15.33 -22.54
N GLN A 386 31.56 -14.05 -22.86
CA GLN A 386 31.64 -12.95 -21.89
C GLN A 386 31.02 -11.66 -22.45
N PRO A 387 29.69 -11.62 -22.60
CA PRO A 387 29.02 -10.38 -22.96
C PRO A 387 29.17 -9.35 -21.83
N ARG A 388 29.57 -8.14 -22.20
CA ARG A 388 29.61 -6.96 -21.35
C ARG A 388 28.50 -6.01 -21.81
N VAL A 389 27.49 -5.84 -20.97
CA VAL A 389 26.46 -4.81 -21.16
C VAL A 389 26.93 -3.56 -20.44
N GLN A 390 27.07 -2.46 -21.17
CA GLN A 390 27.32 -1.16 -20.56
C GLN A 390 25.98 -0.49 -20.27
N VAL A 391 25.45 -0.73 -19.07
CA VAL A 391 24.30 0.02 -18.56
C VAL A 391 24.82 1.36 -18.04
N GLU A 392 24.37 2.46 -18.62
CA GLU A 392 24.72 3.80 -18.15
C GLU A 392 23.71 4.17 -17.06
N PHE A 393 24.17 4.23 -15.81
CA PHE A 393 23.39 4.75 -14.69
C PHE A 393 23.70 6.23 -14.58
N GLN A 394 22.69 7.08 -14.69
CA GLN A 394 22.86 8.48 -14.26
C GLN A 394 22.63 8.53 -12.76
N LEU A 395 23.71 8.36 -12.00
CA LEU A 395 23.79 8.76 -10.61
C LEU A 395 24.08 10.25 -10.54
N ALA A 396 23.09 11.06 -10.86
CA ALA A 396 23.08 12.43 -10.40
C ALA A 396 22.03 12.51 -9.29
N ASN A 397 22.24 13.43 -8.35
CA ASN A 397 21.14 13.97 -7.56
C ASN A 397 20.21 14.72 -8.53
N VAL A 398 19.49 13.97 -9.37
CA VAL A 398 18.52 14.52 -10.31
C VAL A 398 17.33 15.00 -9.49
N PRO A 399 16.73 16.15 -9.86
CA PRO A 399 15.45 16.54 -9.31
C PRO A 399 14.50 15.37 -9.46
N CYS A 400 13.83 15.04 -8.36
CA CYS A 400 12.83 14.00 -8.42
C CYS A 400 11.73 14.40 -9.40
N PRO A 401 11.24 13.46 -10.23
CA PRO A 401 10.12 13.74 -11.11
C PRO A 401 8.97 14.33 -10.32
N GLU A 402 8.33 15.36 -10.86
CA GLU A 402 7.18 15.97 -10.21
C GLU A 402 6.04 14.93 -10.08
N PRO A 403 5.13 15.06 -9.11
CA PRO A 403 4.03 14.10 -8.93
C PRO A 403 3.20 13.85 -10.22
N GLU A 404 3.08 14.86 -11.08
CA GLU A 404 2.42 14.76 -12.38
C GLU A 404 3.16 13.85 -13.37
N GLU A 405 4.50 13.84 -13.34
CA GLU A 405 5.34 12.96 -14.18
C GLU A 405 5.30 11.52 -13.66
N LEU A 406 5.24 11.32 -12.34
CA LEU A 406 5.10 9.99 -11.73
C LEU A 406 3.76 9.33 -12.02
N ALA A 407 2.71 10.11 -12.32
CA ALA A 407 1.40 9.58 -12.67
C ALA A 407 1.42 8.74 -13.97
N GLU A 408 2.45 8.88 -14.81
CA GLU A 408 2.63 8.05 -16.01
C GLU A 408 3.21 6.65 -15.70
N PHE A 409 3.67 6.43 -14.45
CA PHE A 409 4.30 5.21 -14.00
C PHE A 409 3.41 4.45 -13.01
N GLU A 410 3.42 3.12 -13.09
CA GLU A 410 2.74 2.25 -12.13
C GLU A 410 3.61 2.06 -10.88
N ARG A 411 3.02 2.24 -9.69
CA ARG A 411 3.72 2.03 -8.42
C ARG A 411 3.85 0.55 -8.09
N VAL A 412 5.03 0.12 -7.67
CA VAL A 412 5.29 -1.23 -7.15
C VAL A 412 5.71 -1.13 -5.69
N GLU A 413 5.11 -1.95 -4.81
CA GLU A 413 5.56 -2.07 -3.41
C GLU A 413 6.95 -2.71 -3.35
N ALA A 414 7.82 -2.14 -2.53
CA ALA A 414 9.10 -2.76 -2.17
C ALA A 414 8.91 -3.77 -1.03
N ASP A 415 9.67 -4.86 -1.09
CA ASP A 415 9.78 -5.98 -0.13
C ASP A 415 10.36 -5.55 1.23
#